data_AF-V5EUT7-F1
#
_entry.id   AF-V5EUT7-F1
#
_cell.length_a   1.000
_cell.length_b   1.000
_cell.length_c   1.000
_cell.angle_alpha   90.00
_cell.angle_beta   90.00
_cell.angle_gamma   90.00
#
_symmetry.space_group_name_H-M   'P 1'
#
loop_
_entity.id
_entity.type
_entity.pdbx_description
1 polymer ?
#
loop_
_entity_poly.entity_id
_entity_poly.type
_entity_poly.pdbx_seq_one_letter_code
_entity_poly.pdbx_strand_id
1 'polypeptide(L)'
;MRARASSSLIPALDHLILLVNDPPKASSQRTSALERSILVFSELGFQVSRGGLHADGLTSNALIVFPDGVYIELIQFEPTPAPESGENQQDFEARRRKHWWYHCAPGWIDWCLQDGISDGLIESINDNAKRLRESALQELQSNEGEEGGAKVVAPRLLYSAPQEGGRTTTRGDEIKWKVSFPTPPSGKQAASPLPIGNERSAVPFWCADLTPRDLRVPPTYAHHHNGSQGIAEITLLYAKDTVTSYLDVSLALNQPVQPDTLPITTDFQLVPNQIPHRLLSTLSSAHKPDAIAAEGITTSSHHDASAISAGGGKLIRAIIKVAEDPEDEKWVQEHGEGLYEVSVYVAADKLPASAPPDGIERTTFEAGFGRIRLSPILH
;
A
#
# COMPACT_ATOMS: atom_id res chain seq x y z
N MET A 1 -10.93 27.80 25.52
CA MET A 1 -9.74 26.98 25.24
C MET A 1 -9.75 26.64 23.75
N ARG A 2 -8.84 27.20 22.96
CA ARG A 2 -8.69 26.79 21.54
C ARG A 2 -8.17 25.35 21.54
N ALA A 3 -8.90 24.44 20.92
CA ALA A 3 -8.38 23.11 20.61
C ALA A 3 -7.05 23.29 19.89
N ARG A 4 -5.98 22.65 20.38
CA ARG A 4 -4.76 22.52 19.58
C ARG A 4 -5.20 21.83 18.29
N ALA A 5 -4.97 22.48 17.15
CA ALA A 5 -5.02 21.78 15.87
C ALA A 5 -4.12 20.54 16.04
N SER A 6 -4.70 19.35 15.94
CA SER A 6 -3.93 18.14 15.72
C SER A 6 -3.11 18.43 14.48
N SER A 7 -1.78 18.59 14.60
CA SER A 7 -0.92 18.71 13.43
C SER A 7 -1.14 17.44 12.63
N SER A 8 -1.76 17.54 11.46
CA SER A 8 -1.98 16.41 10.57
C SER A 8 -0.63 15.97 10.04
N LEU A 9 0.06 15.10 10.76
CA LEU A 9 1.37 14.62 10.35
C LEU A 9 1.18 13.68 9.16
N ILE A 10 2.00 13.87 8.13
CA ILE A 10 2.05 12.98 6.96
C ILE A 10 2.52 11.59 7.43
N PRO A 11 1.75 10.52 7.19
CA PRO A 11 2.14 9.17 7.59
C PRO A 11 3.39 8.68 6.84
N ALA A 12 4.19 7.86 7.52
CA ALA A 12 5.35 7.23 6.90
C ALA A 12 4.94 5.91 6.22
N LEU A 13 5.45 5.67 5.02
CA LEU A 13 5.35 4.36 4.37
C LEU A 13 6.22 3.36 5.15
N ASP A 14 5.65 2.24 5.61
CA ASP A 14 6.39 1.16 6.26
C ASP A 14 6.92 0.19 5.19
N HIS A 15 6.01 -0.41 4.42
CA HIS A 15 6.37 -1.36 3.36
C HIS A 15 5.28 -1.55 2.31
N LEU A 16 5.69 -2.20 1.21
CA LEU A 16 4.85 -2.61 0.08
C LEU A 16 4.89 -4.13 -0.03
N ILE A 17 3.76 -4.78 -0.30
CA ILE A 17 3.67 -6.25 -0.31
C ILE A 17 3.57 -6.76 -1.74
N LEU A 18 4.53 -7.59 -2.12
CA LEU A 18 4.63 -8.22 -3.42
C LEU A 18 4.47 -9.74 -3.31
N LEU A 19 3.31 -10.24 -3.74
CA LEU A 19 3.00 -11.67 -3.75
C LEU A 19 3.67 -12.34 -4.95
N VAL A 20 4.56 -13.30 -4.68
CA VAL A 20 5.40 -13.93 -5.74
C VAL A 20 4.88 -15.29 -6.21
N ASN A 21 3.78 -15.80 -5.64
CA ASN A 21 3.10 -17.00 -6.11
C ASN A 21 1.57 -16.91 -6.08
N ASP A 22 0.94 -17.72 -6.93
CA ASP A 22 -0.51 -17.94 -6.98
C ASP A 22 -0.93 -18.79 -5.76
N PRO A 23 -1.67 -18.24 -4.78
CA PRO A 23 -1.97 -18.94 -3.53
C PRO A 23 -2.76 -20.25 -3.73
N PRO A 24 -3.82 -20.30 -4.56
CA PRO A 24 -4.50 -21.54 -4.91
C PRO A 24 -3.59 -22.62 -5.52
N LYS A 25 -2.52 -22.23 -6.21
CA LYS A 25 -1.59 -23.18 -6.87
C LYS A 25 -0.31 -23.45 -6.06
N ALA A 26 -0.13 -22.84 -4.89
CA ALA A 26 1.09 -22.94 -4.10
C ALA A 26 1.51 -24.40 -3.80
N SER A 27 0.59 -25.29 -3.40
CA SER A 27 0.91 -26.71 -3.13
C SER A 27 1.47 -27.47 -4.33
N SER A 28 1.15 -27.02 -5.54
CA SER A 28 1.53 -27.70 -6.79
C SER A 28 2.86 -27.18 -7.34
N GLN A 29 3.45 -26.15 -6.72
CA GLN A 29 4.72 -25.57 -7.16
C GLN A 29 5.89 -26.51 -6.82
N ARG A 30 6.70 -26.83 -7.83
CA ARG A 30 7.88 -27.71 -7.66
C ARG A 30 9.12 -26.97 -7.17
N THR A 31 9.17 -25.65 -7.38
CA THR A 31 10.29 -24.80 -7.00
C THR A 31 9.77 -23.60 -6.21
N SER A 32 10.53 -23.17 -5.20
CA SER A 32 10.16 -22.02 -4.37
C SER A 32 10.06 -20.75 -5.21
N ALA A 33 8.92 -20.08 -5.12
CA ALA A 33 8.72 -18.79 -5.78
C ALA A 33 9.53 -17.69 -5.09
N LEU A 34 9.66 -17.76 -3.77
CA LEU A 34 10.48 -16.84 -3.00
C LEU A 34 11.94 -16.90 -3.44
N GLU A 35 12.52 -18.10 -3.57
CA GLU A 35 13.90 -18.25 -4.04
C GLU A 35 14.10 -17.73 -5.46
N ARG A 36 13.15 -17.96 -6.37
CA ARG A 36 13.19 -17.36 -7.72
C ARG A 36 13.15 -15.84 -7.65
N SER A 37 12.27 -15.26 -6.83
CA SER A 37 12.18 -13.80 -6.68
C SER A 37 13.46 -13.20 -6.10
N ILE A 38 14.08 -13.84 -5.11
CA ILE A 38 15.37 -13.43 -4.55
C ILE A 38 16.43 -13.35 -5.65
N LEU A 39 16.51 -14.36 -6.52
CA LEU A 39 17.45 -14.38 -7.64
C LEU A 39 17.19 -13.23 -8.62
N VAL A 40 15.94 -13.07 -9.08
CA VAL A 40 15.55 -12.00 -10.03
C VAL A 40 15.91 -10.62 -9.48
N PHE A 41 15.55 -10.31 -8.24
CA PHE A 41 15.88 -9.01 -7.65
C PHE A 41 17.38 -8.85 -7.37
N SER A 42 18.09 -9.93 -7.03
CA SER A 42 19.55 -9.89 -6.86
C SER A 42 20.28 -9.60 -8.18
N GLU A 43 19.80 -10.15 -9.31
CA GLU A 43 20.32 -9.87 -10.65
C GLU A 43 20.10 -8.41 -11.07
N LEU A 44 19.00 -7.79 -10.62
CA LEU A 44 18.74 -6.35 -10.76
C LEU A 44 19.59 -5.48 -9.81
N GLY A 45 20.47 -6.09 -9.01
CA GLY A 45 21.40 -5.41 -8.11
C GLY A 45 20.81 -5.03 -6.75
N PHE A 46 19.62 -5.53 -6.40
CA PHE A 46 19.09 -5.37 -5.04
C PHE A 46 19.73 -6.39 -4.09
N GLN A 47 20.16 -5.91 -2.93
CA GLN A 47 20.38 -6.79 -1.78
C GLN A 47 19.04 -7.27 -1.23
N VAL A 48 18.80 -8.60 -1.27
CA VAL A 48 17.58 -9.24 -0.76
C VAL A 48 17.93 -10.09 0.45
N SER A 49 17.20 -9.94 1.55
CA SER A 49 17.41 -10.69 2.78
C SER A 49 16.26 -11.66 3.04
N ARG A 50 16.57 -12.89 3.48
CA ARG A 50 15.51 -13.83 3.89
C ARG A 50 14.88 -13.33 5.19
N GLY A 51 13.56 -13.24 5.20
CA GLY A 51 12.80 -12.74 6.32
C GLY A 51 12.47 -13.84 7.32
N GLY A 52 11.51 -14.70 6.99
CA GLY A 52 11.07 -15.78 7.87
C GLY A 52 9.69 -16.33 7.55
N LEU A 53 9.21 -17.26 8.38
CA LEU A 53 7.85 -17.82 8.33
C LEU A 53 6.93 -16.99 9.22
N HIS A 54 5.80 -16.52 8.68
CA HIS A 54 4.80 -15.79 9.45
C HIS A 54 4.17 -16.68 10.53
N ALA A 55 3.70 -16.07 11.62
CA ALA A 55 3.25 -16.78 12.83
C ALA A 55 2.07 -17.73 12.62
N ASP A 56 1.29 -17.55 11.54
CA ASP A 56 0.22 -18.47 11.14
C ASP A 56 0.72 -19.71 10.39
N GLY A 57 2.01 -19.74 10.03
CA GLY A 57 2.66 -20.80 9.27
C GLY A 57 2.20 -20.90 7.82
N LEU A 58 1.49 -19.92 7.28
CA LEU A 58 0.89 -19.99 5.94
C LEU A 58 1.70 -19.30 4.86
N THR A 59 2.50 -18.30 5.25
CA THR A 59 3.30 -17.48 4.34
C THR A 59 4.72 -17.32 4.88
N SER A 60 5.67 -17.10 3.97
CA SER A 60 7.02 -16.69 4.31
C SER A 60 7.46 -15.52 3.44
N ASN A 61 8.46 -14.78 3.91
CA ASN A 61 8.93 -13.60 3.21
C ASN A 61 10.45 -13.48 3.05
N ALA A 62 10.81 -12.61 2.10
CA ALA A 62 12.12 -12.01 1.92
C ALA A 62 11.94 -10.49 1.77
N LEU A 63 12.98 -9.73 2.10
CA LEU A 63 12.91 -8.27 2.21
C LEU A 63 13.93 -7.60 1.31
N ILE A 64 13.48 -6.58 0.60
CA ILE A 64 14.34 -5.56 -0.03
C ILE A 64 14.23 -4.32 0.85
N VAL A 65 15.20 -4.11 1.74
CA VAL A 65 15.22 -3.00 2.71
C VAL A 65 15.94 -1.81 2.09
N PHE A 66 15.41 -0.60 2.23
CA PHE A 66 16.05 0.62 1.72
C PHE A 66 16.69 1.46 2.84
N PRO A 67 17.67 2.33 2.53
CA PRO A 67 18.33 3.20 3.51
C PRO A 67 17.38 4.13 4.29
N ASP A 68 16.25 4.48 3.70
CA ASP A 68 15.24 5.35 4.31
C ASP A 68 14.27 4.61 5.26
N GLY A 69 14.48 3.30 5.46
CA GLY A 69 13.74 2.43 6.38
C GLY A 69 12.49 1.77 5.79
N VAL A 70 12.07 2.18 4.58
CA VAL A 70 11.01 1.52 3.81
C VAL A 70 11.52 0.18 3.29
N TYR A 71 10.65 -0.81 3.09
CA TYR A 71 11.04 -2.05 2.42
C TYR A 71 9.95 -2.61 1.49
N ILE A 72 10.34 -3.47 0.56
CA ILE A 72 9.42 -4.33 -0.20
C ILE A 72 9.44 -5.72 0.44
N GLU A 73 8.27 -6.21 0.81
CA GLU A 73 8.04 -7.57 1.29
C GLU A 73 7.75 -8.49 0.10
N LEU A 74 8.70 -9.33 -0.28
CA LEU A 74 8.45 -10.45 -1.18
C LEU A 74 7.80 -11.54 -0.35
N ILE A 75 6.54 -11.88 -0.63
CA ILE A 75 5.79 -12.86 0.15
C ILE A 75 5.35 -14.03 -0.74
N GLN A 76 5.48 -15.25 -0.21
CA GLN A 76 4.89 -16.44 -0.82
C GLN A 76 3.95 -17.15 0.17
N PHE A 77 2.93 -17.82 -0.34
CA PHE A 77 2.23 -18.87 0.41
C PHE A 77 3.06 -20.15 0.42
N GLU A 78 3.21 -20.76 1.59
CA GLU A 78 3.95 -22.00 1.76
C GLU A 78 3.23 -23.16 1.06
N PRO A 79 3.95 -24.07 0.37
CA PRO A 79 3.34 -25.17 -0.37
C PRO A 79 2.79 -26.27 0.55
N THR A 80 3.42 -26.45 1.72
CA THR A 80 3.12 -27.52 2.69
C THR A 80 3.21 -26.95 4.11
N PRO A 81 2.55 -27.55 5.10
CA PRO A 81 2.71 -27.14 6.49
C PRO A 81 4.15 -27.34 6.97
N ALA A 82 4.55 -26.56 7.98
CA ALA A 82 5.85 -26.71 8.62
C ALA A 82 5.98 -28.12 9.23
N PRO A 83 7.10 -28.84 9.06
CA PRO A 83 7.26 -30.22 9.54
C PRO A 83 6.95 -30.41 11.03
N GLU A 84 7.31 -29.43 11.85
CA GLU A 84 7.10 -29.41 13.29
C GLU A 84 5.63 -29.19 13.71
N SER A 85 4.76 -28.74 12.80
CA SER A 85 3.34 -28.49 13.12
C SER A 85 2.53 -29.78 13.34
N GLY A 86 2.95 -30.89 12.75
CA GLY A 86 2.17 -32.13 12.69
C GLY A 86 0.86 -32.01 11.90
N GLU A 87 0.61 -30.89 11.22
CA GLU A 87 -0.60 -30.66 10.46
C GLU A 87 -0.58 -31.45 9.15
N ASN A 88 -1.74 -32.01 8.76
CA ASN A 88 -1.88 -32.64 7.46
C ASN A 88 -2.16 -31.61 6.36
N GLN A 89 -1.92 -31.99 5.11
CA GLN A 89 -2.05 -31.09 3.96
C GLN A 89 -3.47 -30.53 3.77
N GLN A 90 -4.51 -31.31 4.09
CA GLN A 90 -5.91 -30.92 3.90
C GLN A 90 -6.31 -29.79 4.86
N ASP A 91 -5.92 -29.89 6.12
CA ASP A 91 -6.19 -28.86 7.13
C ASP A 91 -5.41 -27.59 6.84
N PHE A 92 -4.14 -27.73 6.43
CA PHE A 92 -3.29 -26.63 5.99
C PHE A 92 -3.93 -25.83 4.83
N GLU A 93 -4.47 -26.53 3.83
CA GLU A 93 -5.20 -25.94 2.72
C GLU A 93 -6.50 -25.27 3.13
N ALA A 94 -7.22 -25.85 4.09
CA ALA A 94 -8.42 -25.24 4.66
C ALA A 94 -8.11 -23.93 5.40
N ARG A 95 -6.95 -23.83 6.07
CA ARG A 95 -6.49 -22.58 6.69
C ARG A 95 -6.05 -21.55 5.64
N ARG A 96 -5.24 -21.94 4.65
CA ARG A 96 -4.85 -21.02 3.55
C ARG A 96 -6.05 -20.40 2.86
N ARG A 97 -7.11 -21.16 2.57
CA ARG A 97 -8.35 -20.63 1.96
C ARG A 97 -9.05 -19.53 2.77
N LYS A 98 -8.78 -19.43 4.07
CA LYS A 98 -9.34 -18.39 4.95
C LYS A 98 -8.40 -17.18 5.10
N HIS A 99 -7.17 -17.27 4.60
CA HIS A 99 -6.21 -16.19 4.67
C HIS A 99 -6.68 -15.01 3.80
N TRP A 100 -6.52 -13.79 4.30
CA TRP A 100 -7.07 -12.59 3.66
C TRP A 100 -6.48 -12.26 2.28
N TRP A 101 -5.29 -12.74 1.97
CA TRP A 101 -4.66 -12.63 0.64
C TRP A 101 -4.80 -13.88 -0.25
N TYR A 102 -5.57 -14.89 0.16
CA TYR A 102 -5.65 -16.16 -0.59
C TYR A 102 -6.22 -15.99 -2.01
N HIS A 103 -7.09 -15.01 -2.22
CA HIS A 103 -7.71 -14.75 -3.52
C HIS A 103 -7.01 -13.66 -4.35
N CYS A 104 -5.88 -13.14 -3.87
CA CYS A 104 -5.11 -12.15 -4.61
C CYS A 104 -4.35 -12.81 -5.77
N ALA A 105 -4.31 -12.12 -6.92
CA ALA A 105 -3.39 -12.47 -7.99
C ALA A 105 -1.94 -12.13 -7.55
N PRO A 106 -0.92 -12.85 -8.06
CA PRO A 106 0.48 -12.46 -7.87
C PRO A 106 0.73 -11.01 -8.34
N GLY A 107 1.66 -10.32 -7.69
CA GLY A 107 1.92 -8.90 -7.91
C GLY A 107 1.74 -8.07 -6.64
N TRP A 108 1.45 -6.78 -6.80
CA TRP A 108 1.22 -5.85 -5.70
C TRP A 108 -0.13 -6.12 -5.03
N ILE A 109 -0.11 -6.62 -3.79
CA ILE A 109 -1.34 -7.07 -3.11
C ILE A 109 -1.73 -6.23 -1.90
N ASP A 110 -0.81 -5.43 -1.36
CA ASP A 110 -1.09 -4.54 -0.24
C ASP A 110 0.05 -3.53 -0.01
N TRP A 111 -0.20 -2.56 0.86
CA TRP A 111 0.81 -1.60 1.32
C TRP A 111 0.49 -1.04 2.70
N CYS A 112 1.53 -0.62 3.40
CA CYS A 112 1.49 -0.43 4.84
C CYS A 112 2.04 0.93 5.28
N LEU A 113 1.37 1.56 6.23
CA LEU A 113 1.85 2.75 6.94
C LEU A 113 2.38 2.39 8.34
N GLN A 114 3.39 3.16 8.76
CA GLN A 114 4.03 3.00 10.05
C GLN A 114 3.16 3.54 11.17
N ASP A 115 2.95 2.70 12.19
CA ASP A 115 2.50 3.04 13.55
C ASP A 115 1.46 4.17 13.62
N GLY A 116 0.20 3.79 13.40
CA GLY A 116 -0.99 4.60 13.65
C GLY A 116 -1.84 4.08 14.82
N ILE A 117 -1.35 3.02 15.47
CA ILE A 117 -2.02 2.34 16.59
C ILE A 117 -1.57 2.97 17.90
N SER A 118 -0.25 3.15 18.07
CA SER A 118 0.33 3.62 19.33
C SER A 118 0.05 5.10 19.57
N ASP A 119 -0.16 5.88 18.52
CA ASP A 119 -0.41 7.32 18.55
C ASP A 119 -1.89 7.71 18.43
N GLY A 120 -2.80 6.73 18.32
CA GLY A 120 -4.25 6.95 18.25
C GLY A 120 -4.75 7.51 16.90
N LEU A 121 -3.90 7.48 15.86
CA LEU A 121 -4.23 8.04 14.55
C LEU A 121 -5.35 7.23 13.86
N ILE A 122 -5.37 5.91 14.00
CA ILE A 122 -6.40 5.06 13.42
C ILE A 122 -7.78 5.38 14.00
N GLU A 123 -7.88 5.58 15.32
CA GLU A 123 -9.12 6.01 15.97
C GLU A 123 -9.57 7.36 15.44
N SER A 124 -8.64 8.31 15.30
CA SER A 124 -8.94 9.63 14.71
C SER A 124 -9.43 9.54 13.27
N ILE A 125 -8.82 8.68 12.43
CA ILE A 125 -9.26 8.45 11.05
C ILE A 125 -10.68 7.87 11.04
N ASN A 126 -10.94 6.86 11.88
CA ASN A 126 -12.26 6.24 11.99
C ASN A 126 -13.33 7.24 12.44
N ASP A 127 -13.05 8.09 13.42
CA ASP A 127 -13.99 9.08 13.90
C ASP A 127 -14.22 10.19 12.86
N ASN A 128 -13.19 10.59 12.11
CA ASN A 128 -13.34 11.50 10.98
C ASN A 128 -14.22 10.90 9.87
N ALA A 129 -14.00 9.64 9.51
CA ALA A 129 -14.81 8.95 8.52
C ALA A 129 -16.28 8.86 8.95
N LYS A 130 -16.56 8.52 10.22
CA LYS A 130 -17.93 8.49 10.76
C LYS A 130 -18.60 9.86 10.67
N ARG A 131 -17.94 10.94 11.10
CA ARG A 131 -18.49 12.30 11.03
C ARG A 131 -18.82 12.74 9.60
N LEU A 132 -17.93 12.45 8.65
CA LEU A 132 -18.17 12.76 7.23
C LEU A 132 -19.37 11.99 6.69
N ARG A 133 -19.51 10.72 7.07
CA ARG A 133 -20.65 9.89 6.67
C ARG A 133 -21.97 10.32 7.31
N GLU A 134 -21.96 10.71 8.58
CA GLU A 134 -23.14 11.28 9.26
C GLU A 134 -23.61 12.56 8.54
N SER A 135 -22.67 13.42 8.14
CA SER A 135 -22.98 14.63 7.38
C SER A 135 -23.59 14.30 6.01
N ALA A 136 -23.01 13.33 5.29
CA ALA A 136 -23.54 12.86 4.02
C ALA A 136 -24.94 12.21 4.14
N LEU A 137 -25.21 11.47 5.22
CA LEU A 137 -26.54 10.90 5.47
C LEU A 137 -27.59 12.00 5.75
N GLN A 138 -27.21 13.04 6.47
CA GLN A 138 -28.09 14.19 6.69
C GLN A 138 -28.40 14.90 5.38
N GLU A 139 -27.39 15.10 4.52
CA GLU A 139 -27.57 15.70 3.19
C GLU A 139 -28.51 14.87 2.31
N LEU A 140 -28.34 13.54 2.28
CA LEU A 140 -29.24 12.63 1.57
C LEU A 140 -30.68 12.76 2.06
N GLN A 141 -30.90 12.82 3.38
CA GLN A 141 -32.23 12.97 3.97
C GLN A 141 -32.87 14.31 3.64
N SER A 142 -32.09 15.40 3.64
CA SER A 142 -32.60 16.73 3.28
C SER A 142 -32.97 16.84 1.80
N ASN A 143 -32.33 16.06 0.93
CA ASN A 143 -32.57 16.09 -0.52
C ASN A 143 -33.62 15.04 -0.96
N GLU A 144 -34.27 14.31 -0.03
CA GLU A 144 -35.32 13.34 -0.35
C GLU A 144 -36.51 14.02 -1.04
N GLY A 145 -36.69 13.77 -2.34
CA GLY A 145 -37.81 14.27 -3.13
C GLY A 145 -37.49 15.38 -4.13
N GLU A 146 -36.23 15.84 -4.20
CA GLU A 146 -35.78 16.77 -5.25
C GLU A 146 -35.38 16.01 -6.53
N GLU A 147 -36.13 16.20 -7.62
CA GLU A 147 -35.71 15.69 -8.94
C GLU A 147 -34.45 16.43 -9.40
N GLY A 148 -33.33 15.70 -9.49
CA GLY A 148 -32.03 16.23 -9.91
C GLY A 148 -31.03 16.52 -8.78
N GLY A 149 -31.26 16.03 -7.56
CA GLY A 149 -30.35 16.20 -6.43
C GLY A 149 -28.91 15.76 -6.72
N ALA A 150 -27.92 16.50 -6.17
CA ALA A 150 -26.50 16.21 -6.34
C ALA A 150 -26.13 14.82 -5.79
N LYS A 151 -25.24 14.10 -6.47
CA LYS A 151 -24.69 12.81 -5.98
C LYS A 151 -23.90 13.10 -4.70
N VAL A 152 -24.43 12.63 -3.57
CA VAL A 152 -23.72 12.71 -2.28
C VAL A 152 -22.62 11.66 -2.25
N VAL A 153 -21.40 12.09 -1.94
CA VAL A 153 -20.22 11.21 -1.84
C VAL A 153 -19.71 11.21 -0.41
N ALA A 154 -19.39 10.03 0.12
CA ALA A 154 -18.85 9.86 1.46
C ALA A 154 -17.75 8.79 1.46
N PRO A 155 -16.74 8.91 2.33
CA PRO A 155 -15.73 7.88 2.46
C PRO A 155 -16.32 6.55 2.93
N ARG A 156 -15.73 5.47 2.45
CA ARG A 156 -16.01 4.08 2.84
C ARG A 156 -15.08 3.59 3.94
N LEU A 157 -13.91 4.23 4.08
CA LEU A 157 -12.83 3.79 4.96
C LEU A 157 -13.28 3.69 6.42
N LEU A 158 -13.07 2.50 6.98
CA LEU A 158 -12.99 2.25 8.41
C LEU A 158 -11.94 1.18 8.66
N TYR A 159 -11.09 1.39 9.65
CA TYR A 159 -10.12 0.41 10.12
C TYR A 159 -10.70 -0.50 11.19
N SER A 160 -10.42 -1.79 11.08
CA SER A 160 -10.75 -2.80 12.09
C SER A 160 -9.85 -2.68 13.32
N ALA A 161 -10.27 -3.30 14.42
CA ALA A 161 -9.43 -3.39 15.61
C ALA A 161 -8.04 -4.03 15.29
N PRO A 162 -6.96 -3.54 15.92
CA PRO A 162 -5.63 -4.10 15.71
C PRO A 162 -5.55 -5.59 16.07
N GLN A 163 -4.83 -6.35 15.26
CA GLN A 163 -4.58 -7.78 15.45
C GLN A 163 -3.08 -8.04 15.55
N GLU A 164 -2.68 -8.92 16.47
CA GLU A 164 -1.28 -9.31 16.60
C GLU A 164 -0.87 -10.23 15.45
N GLY A 165 0.35 -10.01 14.96
CA GLY A 165 1.01 -10.83 13.99
C GLY A 165 2.49 -10.96 14.34
N GLY A 166 3.20 -11.73 13.54
CA GLY A 166 4.62 -11.96 13.76
C GLY A 166 5.22 -12.86 12.70
N ARG A 167 6.54 -13.04 12.79
CA ARG A 167 7.26 -14.08 12.07
C ARG A 167 8.42 -14.60 12.90
N THR A 168 8.84 -15.81 12.59
CA THR A 168 10.09 -16.38 13.09
C THR A 168 11.14 -16.29 11.99
N THR A 169 12.28 -15.67 12.29
CA THR A 169 13.37 -15.53 11.30
C THR A 169 14.06 -16.85 11.03
N THR A 170 14.90 -16.89 10.00
CA THR A 170 15.79 -18.03 9.71
C THR A 170 16.79 -18.35 10.82
N ARG A 171 17.02 -17.42 11.76
CA ARG A 171 17.86 -17.62 12.95
C ARG A 171 17.08 -18.07 14.18
N GLY A 172 15.75 -18.12 14.09
CA GLY A 172 14.87 -18.44 15.22
C GLY A 172 14.44 -17.23 16.07
N ASP A 173 14.79 -16.00 15.67
CA ASP A 173 14.31 -14.79 16.36
C ASP A 173 12.79 -14.63 16.17
N GLU A 174 12.05 -14.43 17.26
CA GLU A 174 10.62 -14.10 17.23
C GLU A 174 10.41 -12.59 17.05
N ILE A 175 9.73 -12.19 15.99
CA ILE A 175 9.36 -10.80 15.70
C ILE A 175 7.84 -10.67 15.87
N LYS A 176 7.38 -9.62 16.53
CA LYS A 176 5.95 -9.37 16.80
C LYS A 176 5.55 -7.95 16.43
N TRP A 177 4.34 -7.81 15.94
CA TRP A 177 3.73 -6.53 15.58
C TRP A 177 2.20 -6.58 15.75
N LYS A 178 1.56 -5.41 15.62
CA LYS A 178 0.10 -5.29 15.46
C LYS A 178 -0.21 -4.68 14.10
N VAL A 179 -1.21 -5.22 13.42
CA VAL A 179 -1.74 -4.68 12.17
C VAL A 179 -3.20 -4.27 12.31
N SER A 180 -3.58 -3.17 11.68
CA SER A 180 -4.98 -2.76 11.52
C SER A 180 -5.28 -2.58 10.04
N PHE A 181 -6.19 -3.40 9.54
CA PHE A 181 -6.61 -3.39 8.14
C PHE A 181 -7.90 -2.59 7.94
N PRO A 182 -8.09 -2.01 6.73
CA PRO A 182 -9.40 -1.55 6.31
C PRO A 182 -10.44 -2.67 6.45
N THR A 183 -11.63 -2.31 6.90
CA THR A 183 -12.77 -3.22 6.97
C THR A 183 -13.11 -3.66 5.54
N PRO A 184 -13.33 -4.95 5.27
CA PRO A 184 -13.68 -5.41 3.93
C PRO A 184 -15.03 -4.80 3.49
N PRO A 185 -15.28 -4.69 2.18
CA PRO A 185 -16.53 -4.15 1.67
C PRO A 185 -17.73 -4.91 2.24
N SER A 186 -18.70 -4.17 2.75
CA SER A 186 -19.98 -4.74 3.19
C SER A 186 -20.67 -5.35 1.97
N GLY A 187 -21.13 -6.61 2.08
CA GLY A 187 -21.91 -7.25 1.00
C GLY A 187 -23.17 -6.46 0.64
N LYS A 188 -23.83 -6.82 -0.46
CA LYS A 188 -24.99 -6.11 -1.07
C LYS A 188 -26.23 -5.89 -0.16
N GLN A 189 -26.19 -6.28 1.12
CA GLN A 189 -27.25 -6.12 2.11
C GLN A 189 -26.89 -5.09 3.20
N ALA A 190 -26.17 -4.03 2.85
CA ALA A 190 -25.89 -2.96 3.81
C ALA A 190 -27.20 -2.23 4.18
N ALA A 191 -27.43 -2.01 5.48
CA ALA A 191 -28.58 -1.27 6.00
C ALA A 191 -28.52 0.25 5.71
N SER A 192 -27.40 0.73 5.17
CA SER A 192 -27.15 2.14 4.86
C SER A 192 -27.02 2.34 3.34
N PRO A 193 -27.53 3.44 2.77
CA PRO A 193 -27.33 3.77 1.36
C PRO A 193 -25.86 4.07 1.01
N LEU A 194 -25.02 4.35 2.01
CA LEU A 194 -23.60 4.64 1.82
C LEU A 194 -22.77 3.37 2.09
N PRO A 195 -22.04 2.82 1.11
CA PRO A 195 -21.23 1.62 1.32
C PRO A 195 -20.11 1.86 2.33
N ILE A 196 -19.69 0.80 3.03
CA ILE A 196 -18.56 0.79 3.98
C ILE A 196 -17.59 -0.30 3.56
N GLY A 197 -16.30 0.01 3.71
CA GLY A 197 -15.21 -0.92 3.54
C GLY A 197 -14.53 -0.80 2.18
N ASN A 198 -13.31 -1.32 2.15
CA ASN A 198 -12.39 -1.22 1.03
C ASN A 198 -11.81 -2.61 0.73
N GLU A 199 -11.63 -2.90 -0.55
CA GLU A 199 -10.83 -4.05 -0.98
C GLU A 199 -9.38 -3.88 -0.46
N ARG A 200 -8.65 -4.99 -0.34
CA ARG A 200 -7.22 -4.96 -0.01
C ARG A 200 -6.46 -4.21 -1.11
N SER A 201 -5.29 -3.65 -0.79
CA SER A 201 -4.50 -2.78 -1.69
C SER A 201 -5.12 -1.42 -2.03
N ALA A 202 -6.46 -1.28 -2.03
CA ALA A 202 -7.14 -0.04 -2.39
C ALA A 202 -6.77 1.15 -1.50
N VAL A 203 -6.50 0.90 -0.22
CA VAL A 203 -6.01 1.86 0.79
C VAL A 203 -5.09 1.12 1.76
N PRO A 204 -4.13 1.79 2.41
CA PRO A 204 -3.11 1.10 3.18
C PRO A 204 -3.67 0.53 4.48
N PHE A 205 -3.02 -0.51 4.98
CA PHE A 205 -3.15 -0.93 6.38
C PHE A 205 -2.05 -0.30 7.24
N TRP A 206 -2.16 -0.43 8.57
CA TRP A 206 -1.17 0.10 9.51
C TRP A 206 -0.44 -1.02 10.23
N CYS A 207 0.86 -0.85 10.50
CA CYS A 207 1.67 -1.80 11.27
C CYS A 207 2.41 -1.08 12.41
N ALA A 208 2.27 -1.58 13.63
CA ALA A 208 2.99 -1.11 14.82
C ALA A 208 3.89 -2.24 15.35
N ASP A 209 5.18 -1.96 15.44
CA ASP A 209 6.18 -2.88 15.97
C ASP A 209 5.95 -3.15 17.47
N LEU A 210 5.93 -4.43 17.88
CA LEU A 210 5.94 -4.83 19.30
C LEU A 210 7.33 -5.28 19.76
N THR A 211 8.17 -5.72 18.82
CA THR A 211 9.60 -5.99 19.01
C THR A 211 10.43 -4.88 18.36
N PRO A 212 11.70 -4.67 18.74
CA PRO A 212 12.56 -3.68 18.10
C PRO A 212 12.54 -3.80 16.56
N ARG A 213 12.27 -2.68 15.88
CA ARG A 213 12.08 -2.66 14.41
C ARG A 213 13.28 -3.25 13.67
N ASP A 214 14.51 -3.01 14.13
CA ASP A 214 15.72 -3.52 13.47
C ASP A 214 15.80 -5.05 13.43
N LEU A 215 15.03 -5.76 14.25
CA LEU A 215 14.85 -7.21 14.13
C LEU A 215 13.93 -7.56 12.95
N ARG A 216 12.88 -6.77 12.72
CA ARG A 216 11.98 -6.91 11.57
C ARG A 216 12.60 -6.43 10.27
N VAL A 217 13.30 -5.30 10.31
CA VAL A 217 13.85 -4.59 9.15
C VAL A 217 15.34 -4.31 9.41
N PRO A 218 16.24 -5.27 9.16
CA PRO A 218 17.64 -5.10 9.53
C PRO A 218 18.35 -4.13 8.57
N PRO A 219 18.93 -3.02 9.08
CA PRO A 219 19.57 -2.00 8.24
C PRO A 219 20.83 -2.50 7.53
N THR A 220 21.40 -3.62 7.97
CA THR A 220 22.57 -4.26 7.36
C THR A 220 22.35 -4.70 5.90
N TYR A 221 21.10 -4.81 5.47
CA TYR A 221 20.73 -5.19 4.09
C TYR A 221 20.23 -4.00 3.26
N ALA A 222 20.38 -2.77 3.77
CA ALA A 222 19.84 -1.57 3.14
C ALA A 222 20.68 -1.03 1.97
N HIS A 223 21.83 -1.63 1.67
CA HIS A 223 22.76 -1.14 0.66
C HIS A 223 22.73 -2.01 -0.59
N HIS A 224 22.29 -1.44 -1.71
CA HIS A 224 22.11 -2.18 -2.96
C HIS A 224 23.22 -1.88 -3.98
N HIS A 225 23.62 -2.88 -4.75
CA HIS A 225 24.65 -2.75 -5.80
C HIS A 225 24.20 -1.84 -6.95
N ASN A 226 22.89 -1.72 -7.17
CA ASN A 226 22.30 -0.81 -8.15
C ASN A 226 22.12 0.63 -7.63
N GLY A 227 22.61 0.94 -6.42
CA GLY A 227 22.54 2.28 -5.84
C GLY A 227 21.15 2.71 -5.36
N SER A 228 20.18 1.79 -5.29
CA SER A 228 18.83 2.13 -4.86
C SER A 228 18.80 2.75 -3.46
N GLN A 229 18.00 3.79 -3.28
CA GLN A 229 17.92 4.54 -2.02
C GLN A 229 16.53 4.53 -1.38
N GLY A 230 15.52 3.96 -2.04
CA GLY A 230 14.15 3.97 -1.55
C GLY A 230 13.13 4.03 -2.66
N ILE A 231 11.88 4.17 -2.24
CA ILE A 231 10.72 4.35 -3.12
C ILE A 231 10.69 5.80 -3.62
N ALA A 232 10.45 5.97 -4.91
CA ALA A 232 10.25 7.27 -5.56
C ALA A 232 8.78 7.68 -5.56
N GLU A 233 7.92 6.74 -5.91
CA GLU A 233 6.51 6.98 -6.16
C GLU A 233 5.74 5.67 -6.07
N ILE A 234 4.49 5.76 -5.64
CA ILE A 234 3.50 4.70 -5.82
C ILE A 234 2.34 5.24 -6.66
N THR A 235 1.78 4.40 -7.52
CA THR A 235 0.59 4.72 -8.30
C THR A 235 -0.55 3.82 -7.85
N LEU A 236 -1.68 4.43 -7.53
CA LEU A 236 -2.93 3.77 -7.15
C LEU A 236 -3.93 3.88 -8.30
N LEU A 237 -4.41 2.76 -8.83
CA LEU A 237 -5.34 2.70 -9.96
C LEU A 237 -6.77 2.40 -9.49
N TYR A 238 -7.74 3.19 -9.94
CA TYR A 238 -9.16 3.00 -9.67
C TYR A 238 -9.99 3.12 -10.96
N ALA A 239 -10.98 2.24 -11.14
CA ALA A 239 -11.86 2.22 -12.30
C ALA A 239 -13.26 2.78 -12.01
N LYS A 240 -13.70 2.79 -10.74
CA LYS A 240 -15.04 3.25 -10.36
C LYS A 240 -15.02 4.05 -9.07
N ASP A 241 -16.07 4.83 -8.87
CA ASP A 241 -16.27 5.69 -7.69
C ASP A 241 -14.99 6.44 -7.29
N THR A 242 -14.28 6.98 -8.30
CA THR A 242 -12.90 7.46 -8.15
C THR A 242 -12.79 8.62 -7.16
N VAL A 243 -13.82 9.46 -7.06
CA VAL A 243 -13.95 10.49 -6.01
C VAL A 243 -13.96 9.86 -4.62
N THR A 244 -14.78 8.82 -4.41
CA THR A 244 -14.85 8.10 -3.13
C THR A 244 -13.52 7.44 -2.79
N SER A 245 -12.90 6.75 -3.76
CA SER A 245 -11.59 6.12 -3.59
C SER A 245 -10.52 7.13 -3.20
N TYR A 246 -10.54 8.31 -3.81
CA TYR A 246 -9.64 9.39 -3.47
C TYR A 246 -9.87 9.94 -2.07
N LEU A 247 -11.13 10.09 -1.63
CA LEU A 247 -11.44 10.47 -0.24
C LEU A 247 -10.94 9.43 0.75
N ASP A 248 -11.10 8.14 0.45
CA ASP A 248 -10.59 7.05 1.30
C ASP A 248 -9.06 7.11 1.44
N VAL A 249 -8.33 7.26 0.33
CA VAL A 249 -6.87 7.45 0.36
C VAL A 249 -6.50 8.70 1.15
N SER A 250 -7.20 9.81 0.92
CA SER A 250 -6.95 11.08 1.61
C SER A 250 -7.11 10.97 3.12
N LEU A 251 -8.14 10.25 3.58
CA LEU A 251 -8.35 9.95 4.99
C LEU A 251 -7.28 9.02 5.55
N ALA A 252 -6.95 7.94 4.84
CA ALA A 252 -5.90 7.01 5.26
C ALA A 252 -4.53 7.70 5.41
N LEU A 253 -4.25 8.67 4.54
CA LEU A 253 -3.00 9.44 4.56
C LEU A 253 -3.05 10.68 5.45
N ASN A 254 -4.08 10.82 6.28
CA ASN A 254 -4.31 11.95 7.18
C ASN A 254 -4.22 13.32 6.47
N GLN A 255 -4.64 13.37 5.20
CA GLN A 255 -4.66 14.53 4.32
C GLN A 255 -6.08 14.73 3.78
N PRO A 256 -7.08 14.96 4.66
CA PRO A 256 -8.47 15.09 4.24
C PRO A 256 -8.64 16.30 3.32
N VAL A 257 -9.57 16.20 2.37
CA VAL A 257 -9.91 17.28 1.43
C VAL A 257 -11.41 17.46 1.35
N GLN A 258 -11.81 18.66 0.94
CA GLN A 258 -13.19 18.96 0.65
C GLN A 258 -13.53 18.45 -0.77
N PRO A 259 -14.59 17.62 -0.93
CA PRO A 259 -14.91 17.02 -2.23
C PRO A 259 -15.18 18.02 -3.36
N ASP A 260 -15.70 19.20 -3.05
CA ASP A 260 -16.01 20.29 -3.97
C ASP A 260 -14.76 20.97 -4.58
N THR A 261 -13.59 20.72 -4.00
CA THR A 261 -12.31 21.20 -4.54
C THR A 261 -11.71 20.29 -5.61
N LEU A 262 -12.30 19.11 -5.84
CA LEU A 262 -11.76 18.10 -6.73
C LEU A 262 -12.16 18.36 -8.18
N PRO A 263 -11.26 18.11 -9.14
CA PRO A 263 -11.60 18.17 -10.56
C PRO A 263 -12.44 16.94 -10.91
N ILE A 264 -13.75 17.14 -11.05
CA ILE A 264 -14.72 16.06 -11.25
C ILE A 264 -15.47 16.26 -12.57
N THR A 265 -15.66 15.18 -13.32
CA THR A 265 -16.45 15.10 -14.55
C THR A 265 -17.96 15.12 -14.27
N THR A 266 -18.80 15.29 -15.28
CA THR A 266 -20.27 15.29 -15.12
C THR A 266 -20.84 13.96 -14.60
N ASP A 267 -20.12 12.85 -14.79
CA ASP A 267 -20.44 11.51 -14.30
C ASP A 267 -19.83 11.21 -12.92
N PHE A 268 -19.35 12.24 -12.21
CA PHE A 268 -18.80 12.15 -10.87
C PHE A 268 -17.55 11.27 -10.76
N GLN A 269 -16.68 11.32 -11.78
CA GLN A 269 -15.34 10.74 -11.75
C GLN A 269 -14.27 11.83 -11.68
N LEU A 270 -13.10 11.49 -11.16
CA LEU A 270 -11.97 12.41 -11.19
C LEU A 270 -11.51 12.64 -12.63
N VAL A 271 -11.20 13.89 -12.97
CA VAL A 271 -10.64 14.24 -14.28
C VAL A 271 -9.19 13.76 -14.32
N PRO A 272 -8.84 12.87 -15.26
CA PRO A 272 -7.47 12.38 -15.37
C PRO A 272 -6.46 13.50 -15.60
N ASN A 273 -5.22 13.28 -15.13
CA ASN A 273 -4.11 14.24 -15.19
C ASN A 273 -4.31 15.58 -14.43
N GLN A 274 -5.47 15.79 -13.79
CA GLN A 274 -5.74 16.95 -12.92
C GLN A 274 -5.79 16.55 -11.44
N ILE A 275 -5.67 15.26 -11.16
CA ILE A 275 -5.81 14.69 -9.82
C ILE A 275 -4.61 15.10 -8.97
N PRO A 276 -4.81 15.78 -7.83
CA PRO A 276 -3.71 16.08 -6.93
C PRO A 276 -3.13 14.79 -6.37
N HIS A 277 -1.81 14.66 -6.34
CA HIS A 277 -1.19 13.51 -5.69
C HIS A 277 -1.24 13.67 -4.16
N ARG A 278 -1.03 12.57 -3.45
CA ARG A 278 -0.86 12.56 -1.99
C ARG A 278 0.60 12.33 -1.62
N LEU A 279 0.92 12.65 -0.38
CA LEU A 279 2.28 12.55 0.12
C LEU A 279 2.37 11.52 1.23
N LEU A 280 3.53 10.87 1.29
CA LEU A 280 3.96 9.98 2.34
C LEU A 280 5.34 10.44 2.78
N SER A 281 5.68 10.27 4.05
CA SER A 281 7.05 10.46 4.51
C SER A 281 7.82 9.13 4.48
N THR A 282 9.15 9.21 4.59
CA THR A 282 9.98 8.04 4.89
C THR A 282 10.25 7.94 6.40
N LEU A 283 10.79 6.80 6.83
CA LEU A 283 11.08 6.50 8.24
C LEU A 283 12.35 7.17 8.76
N SER A 284 13.23 7.61 7.86
CA SER A 284 14.46 8.36 8.19
C SER A 284 14.22 9.80 8.70
N SER A 285 12.99 10.32 8.63
CA SER A 285 12.70 11.69 9.08
C SER A 285 12.62 11.76 10.61
N ALA A 286 13.53 12.52 11.22
CA ALA A 286 13.54 12.74 12.67
C ALA A 286 12.24 13.40 13.20
N HIS A 287 11.46 14.03 12.32
CA HIS A 287 10.14 14.60 12.60
C HIS A 287 9.18 14.29 11.43
N LYS A 288 7.97 13.79 11.70
CA LYS A 288 6.95 13.63 10.65
C LYS A 288 6.62 15.04 10.09
N PRO A 289 6.64 15.28 8.77
CA PRO A 289 6.32 16.59 8.22
C PRO A 289 4.85 16.96 8.44
N ASP A 290 4.58 18.24 8.68
CA ASP A 290 3.23 18.79 8.83
C ASP A 290 2.48 18.74 7.48
N ALA A 291 1.23 18.29 7.44
CA ALA A 291 0.44 18.24 6.22
C ALA A 291 0.10 19.63 5.66
N ILE A 292 0.29 20.72 6.42
CA ILE A 292 0.24 22.08 5.85
C ILE A 292 1.34 22.26 4.78
N ALA A 293 2.46 21.53 4.85
CA ALA A 293 3.48 21.51 3.80
C ALA A 293 3.01 20.82 2.49
N ALA A 294 1.88 20.10 2.53
CA ALA A 294 1.24 19.51 1.35
C ALA A 294 0.27 20.50 0.65
N GLU A 295 -0.08 21.63 1.30
CA GLU A 295 -0.90 22.70 0.72
C GLU A 295 -0.07 23.49 -0.31
N GLY A 296 0.11 22.91 -1.50
CA GLY A 296 0.81 23.57 -2.61
C GLY A 296 1.62 22.63 -3.52
N ILE A 297 1.76 21.36 -3.16
CA ILE A 297 2.44 20.36 -4.00
C ILE A 297 1.41 19.76 -4.97
N THR A 298 0.86 20.61 -5.82
CA THR A 298 -0.16 20.22 -6.80
C THR A 298 0.38 20.48 -8.19
N THR A 299 0.58 19.41 -8.96
CA THR A 299 0.88 19.35 -10.42
C THR A 299 2.34 19.37 -10.91
N SER A 300 3.37 19.37 -10.06
CA SER A 300 4.75 19.36 -10.57
C SER A 300 5.16 18.02 -11.20
N SER A 301 5.95 18.11 -12.27
CA SER A 301 6.47 16.97 -13.04
C SER A 301 7.31 15.97 -12.22
N HIS A 302 7.51 14.75 -12.77
CA HIS A 302 8.26 13.66 -12.13
C HIS A 302 9.65 14.05 -11.59
N HIS A 303 10.28 15.11 -12.12
CA HIS A 303 11.66 15.52 -11.83
C HIS A 303 11.82 16.58 -10.72
N ASP A 304 10.76 17.24 -10.27
CA ASP A 304 10.87 18.37 -9.31
C ASP A 304 10.75 17.98 -7.82
N ALA A 305 10.42 16.72 -7.50
CA ALA A 305 10.15 16.29 -6.12
C ALA A 305 11.39 16.00 -5.27
N SER A 306 12.45 16.78 -5.44
CA SER A 306 13.47 16.99 -4.39
C SER A 306 12.96 17.97 -3.33
N ALA A 307 11.65 18.04 -3.10
CA ALA A 307 11.05 18.83 -2.05
C ALA A 307 11.33 18.14 -0.71
N ILE A 308 12.56 18.34 -0.23
CA ILE A 308 12.92 18.19 1.17
C ILE A 308 11.89 19.03 1.93
N SER A 309 11.02 18.36 2.70
CA SER A 309 10.12 19.06 3.62
C SER A 309 10.93 20.01 4.50
N ALA A 310 10.33 21.08 5.04
CA ALA A 310 11.02 22.06 5.89
C ALA A 310 11.70 21.49 7.16
N GLY A 311 11.74 20.16 7.34
CA GLY A 311 12.46 19.40 8.36
C GLY A 311 13.42 18.31 7.85
N GLY A 312 13.79 18.28 6.56
CA GLY A 312 14.88 17.41 6.06
C GLY A 312 14.46 16.00 5.57
N GLY A 313 13.20 15.61 5.72
CA GLY A 313 12.70 14.29 5.30
C GLY A 313 12.31 14.23 3.83
N LYS A 314 12.67 13.12 3.17
CA LYS A 314 12.24 12.76 1.81
C LYS A 314 10.75 12.40 1.82
N LEU A 315 10.03 12.87 0.81
CA LEU A 315 8.62 12.55 0.59
C LEU A 315 8.48 11.55 -0.57
N ILE A 316 7.47 10.69 -0.48
CA ILE A 316 7.06 9.78 -1.55
C ILE A 316 5.71 10.25 -2.08
N ARG A 317 5.57 10.34 -3.40
CA ARG A 317 4.29 10.66 -4.01
C ARG A 317 3.42 9.41 -4.10
N ALA A 318 2.17 9.54 -3.72
CA ALA A 318 1.11 8.60 -4.05
C ALA A 318 0.27 9.23 -5.16
N ILE A 319 0.48 8.78 -6.40
CA ILE A 319 -0.27 9.18 -7.58
C ILE A 319 -1.58 8.42 -7.61
N ILE A 320 -2.68 9.12 -7.84
CA ILE A 320 -3.98 8.50 -8.08
C ILE A 320 -4.23 8.55 -9.58
N LYS A 321 -4.41 7.37 -10.18
CA LYS A 321 -4.72 7.15 -11.59
C LYS A 321 -6.15 6.64 -11.71
N VAL A 322 -6.88 7.17 -12.68
CA VAL A 322 -8.18 6.61 -13.12
C VAL A 322 -7.91 5.64 -14.26
N ALA A 323 -8.60 4.51 -14.28
CA ALA A 323 -8.54 3.59 -15.42
C ALA A 323 -9.18 4.27 -16.64
N GLU A 324 -8.36 4.55 -17.66
CA GLU A 324 -8.79 5.33 -18.84
C GLU A 324 -8.80 4.50 -20.13
N ASP A 325 -8.16 3.35 -20.12
CA ASP A 325 -7.97 2.51 -21.30
C ASP A 325 -8.25 1.01 -21.02
N PRO A 326 -8.40 0.18 -22.07
CA PRO A 326 -8.68 -1.24 -21.90
C PRO A 326 -7.58 -2.03 -21.18
N GLU A 327 -6.33 -1.54 -21.14
CA GLU A 327 -5.25 -2.20 -20.40
C GLU A 327 -5.42 -1.98 -18.90
N ASP A 328 -5.78 -0.76 -18.48
CA ASP A 328 -6.12 -0.45 -17.09
C ASP A 328 -7.36 -1.23 -16.63
N GLU A 329 -8.41 -1.28 -17.43
CA GLU A 329 -9.63 -2.04 -17.11
C GLU A 329 -9.32 -3.52 -16.92
N LYS A 330 -8.50 -4.09 -17.81
CA LYS A 330 -8.05 -5.48 -17.71
C LYS A 330 -7.20 -5.69 -16.45
N TRP A 331 -6.30 -4.75 -16.14
CA TRP A 331 -5.50 -4.82 -14.91
C TRP A 331 -6.39 -4.87 -13.67
N VAL A 332 -7.36 -3.96 -13.57
CA VAL A 332 -8.28 -3.89 -12.43
C VAL A 332 -9.12 -5.16 -12.32
N GLN A 333 -9.54 -5.76 -13.44
CA GLN A 333 -10.25 -7.04 -13.43
C GLN A 333 -9.40 -8.20 -12.91
N GLU A 334 -8.10 -8.21 -13.21
CA GLU A 334 -7.19 -9.30 -12.86
C GLU A 334 -6.61 -9.16 -11.45
N HIS A 335 -6.28 -7.93 -11.02
CA HIS A 335 -5.53 -7.66 -9.78
C HIS A 335 -6.32 -6.87 -8.74
N GLY A 336 -7.47 -6.30 -9.11
CA GLY A 336 -8.24 -5.38 -8.27
C GLY A 336 -7.79 -3.92 -8.38
N GLU A 337 -8.48 -3.04 -7.66
CA GLU A 337 -8.13 -1.62 -7.53
C GLU A 337 -7.09 -1.42 -6.42
N GLY A 338 -6.26 -0.37 -6.53
CA GLY A 338 -5.24 -0.04 -5.52
C GLY A 338 -3.83 0.02 -6.10
N LEU A 339 -2.85 -0.51 -5.37
CA LEU A 339 -1.43 -0.41 -5.73
C LEU A 339 -1.17 -1.04 -7.10
N TYR A 340 -0.86 -0.19 -8.08
CA TYR A 340 -0.70 -0.55 -9.49
C TYR A 340 0.77 -0.62 -9.90
N GLU A 341 1.52 0.42 -9.57
CA GLU A 341 2.92 0.56 -9.95
C GLU A 341 3.73 1.15 -8.80
N VAL A 342 4.92 0.60 -8.58
CA VAL A 342 5.88 1.11 -7.60
C VAL A 342 7.12 1.55 -8.34
N SER A 343 7.50 2.82 -8.17
CA SER A 343 8.76 3.33 -8.68
C SER A 343 9.83 3.32 -7.61
N VAL A 344 11.00 2.79 -7.95
CA VAL A 344 12.16 2.64 -7.07
C VAL A 344 13.32 3.42 -7.65
N TYR A 345 14.01 4.21 -6.84
CA TYR A 345 15.22 4.90 -7.29
C TYR A 345 16.33 3.91 -7.62
N VAL A 346 17.05 4.14 -8.73
CA VAL A 346 18.21 3.35 -9.15
C VAL A 346 19.28 4.29 -9.68
N ALA A 347 20.56 3.96 -9.48
CA ALA A 347 21.66 4.73 -10.08
C ALA A 347 21.56 4.71 -11.61
N ALA A 348 21.64 5.88 -12.26
CA ALA A 348 21.44 5.98 -13.70
C ALA A 348 22.43 5.13 -14.52
N ASP A 349 23.66 4.96 -14.04
CA ASP A 349 24.69 4.11 -14.66
C ASP A 349 24.50 2.60 -14.39
N LYS A 350 23.50 2.24 -13.59
CA LYS A 350 23.13 0.86 -13.20
C LYS A 350 21.76 0.42 -13.71
N LEU A 351 21.10 1.21 -14.55
CA LEU A 351 19.84 0.79 -15.16
C LEU A 351 20.07 -0.48 -16.01
N PRO A 352 19.29 -1.55 -15.80
CA PRO A 352 19.40 -2.77 -16.59
C PRO A 352 18.80 -2.56 -17.97
N ALA A 353 19.28 -3.32 -18.97
CA ALA A 353 18.71 -3.30 -20.32
C ALA A 353 17.24 -3.76 -20.38
N SER A 354 16.78 -4.48 -19.34
CA SER A 354 15.38 -4.90 -19.18
C SER A 354 14.46 -3.76 -18.72
N ALA A 355 14.98 -2.57 -18.39
CA ALA A 355 14.22 -1.35 -18.17
C ALA A 355 14.42 -0.40 -19.36
N PRO A 356 13.58 -0.48 -20.42
CA PRO A 356 13.66 0.41 -21.58
C PRO A 356 13.35 1.88 -21.16
N PRO A 357 13.33 2.88 -22.07
CA PRO A 357 13.26 4.29 -21.67
C PRO A 357 12.09 4.71 -20.76
N ASP A 358 11.03 3.90 -20.67
CA ASP A 358 9.93 4.09 -19.70
C ASP A 358 10.31 3.70 -18.26
N GLY A 359 11.41 2.98 -18.04
CA GLY A 359 11.87 2.53 -16.74
C GLY A 359 11.12 1.32 -16.18
N ILE A 360 10.07 0.83 -16.83
CA ILE A 360 9.32 -0.34 -16.33
C ILE A 360 10.17 -1.59 -16.53
N GLU A 361 10.47 -2.29 -15.45
CA GLU A 361 11.36 -3.43 -15.46
C GLU A 361 10.62 -4.66 -16.02
N ARG A 362 11.05 -5.11 -17.20
CA ARG A 362 10.34 -6.15 -17.97
C ARG A 362 10.45 -7.54 -17.36
N THR A 363 11.58 -7.89 -16.75
CA THR A 363 11.80 -9.25 -16.22
C THR A 363 10.89 -9.56 -15.03
N THR A 364 10.72 -8.62 -14.11
CA THR A 364 9.80 -8.69 -12.97
C THR A 364 8.35 -8.65 -13.42
N PHE A 365 8.02 -7.83 -14.42
CA PHE A 365 6.69 -7.78 -15.01
C PHE A 365 6.30 -9.11 -15.66
N GLU A 366 7.18 -9.70 -16.49
CA GLU A 366 6.99 -11.00 -17.12
C GLU A 366 6.94 -12.15 -16.09
N ALA A 367 7.62 -12.00 -14.95
CA ALA A 367 7.53 -12.93 -13.82
C ALA A 367 6.23 -12.81 -13.01
N GLY A 368 5.36 -11.84 -13.33
CA GLY A 368 4.10 -11.60 -12.64
C GLY A 368 4.25 -10.85 -11.31
N PHE A 369 5.34 -10.11 -11.11
CA PHE A 369 5.61 -9.32 -9.89
C PHE A 369 5.03 -7.90 -9.95
N GLY A 370 3.97 -7.69 -10.73
CA GLY A 370 3.39 -6.36 -10.88
C GLY A 370 4.29 -5.39 -11.67
N ARG A 371 3.93 -4.11 -11.66
CA ARG A 371 4.67 -3.05 -12.36
C ARG A 371 5.69 -2.41 -11.44
N ILE A 372 6.96 -2.57 -11.77
CA ILE A 372 8.09 -1.96 -11.06
C ILE A 372 8.78 -1.00 -12.02
N ARG A 373 8.89 0.28 -11.65
CA ARG A 373 9.58 1.28 -12.46
C ARG A 373 10.91 1.69 -11.81
N LEU A 374 12.02 1.43 -12.48
CA LEU A 374 13.34 1.89 -12.06
C LEU A 374 13.52 3.35 -12.48
N SER A 375 13.49 4.25 -11.49
CA SER A 375 13.65 5.70 -11.69
C SER A 375 15.13 6.09 -11.57
N PRO A 376 15.82 6.42 -12.67
CA PRO A 376 17.22 6.77 -12.63
C PRO A 376 17.46 8.06 -11.86
N ILE A 377 18.47 8.04 -10.99
CA ILE A 377 19.03 9.23 -10.34
C ILE A 377 20.51 9.38 -10.70
N LEU A 378 20.91 10.62 -10.98
CA LEU A 378 22.33 10.98 -11.12
C LEU A 378 22.91 11.10 -9.72
N HIS A 379 23.98 10.36 -9.45
CA HIS A 379 24.74 10.44 -8.20
C HIS A 379 25.85 11.48 -8.28
#